data_AF-A0A9X9F4B8-F1
#
_entry.id   AF-A0A9X9F4B8-F1
#
_cell.length_a   1.000
_cell.length_b   1.000
_cell.length_c   1.000
_cell.angle_alpha   90.00
_cell.angle_beta   90.00
_cell.angle_gamma   90.00
#
_symmetry.space_group_name_H-M   'P 1'
#
loop_
_entity.id
_entity.type
_entity.pdbx_description
1 polymer ?
#
loop_
_entity_poly.entity_id
_entity_poly.type
_entity_poly.pdbx_seq_one_letter_code
_entity_poly.pdbx_strand_id
1 'polypeptide(L)'
;QELILFISPLAASLAFVGLALFATGEKRNYIALCINFLLTIVLVGNVMFYDFYNDFVTLPVLGQTSNFGQLGGSIIEILNYKIILAFVDIVFFFILLKKKSLVFKTERVTHSTRLLYFLLTIGVFFANLHLAEKERPELLTRSFDRVMLVKNLGLYTHQVYDLTLQVKAGSQKALADSSKLQETENYVKANQSEPNPNMFGAAKGKNVIVVTLESLQTFLIGASVNGQEVTPFLNEFINESYYFDNFFHQTGQGKTSDSEFLIDTSLYPLNRGAVFFTHGNNDYTATPEILRQQGYFTSVFHANNATFWNRNIMYSALGYDRYYNELDYKITPETNLNWGLKDIEYFDQSV
;
A
#
# COMPACT_ATOMS: atom_id res chain seq x y z
N GLN A 1 -16.59 -19.40 -8.06
CA GLN A 1 -15.16 -19.07 -7.96
C GLN A 1 -14.36 -19.23 -9.27
N GLU A 2 -14.04 -20.43 -9.79
CA GLU A 2 -13.18 -20.55 -11.00
C GLU A 2 -13.75 -19.85 -12.25
N LEU A 3 -15.07 -19.97 -12.47
CA LEU A 3 -15.75 -19.29 -13.57
C LEU A 3 -15.69 -17.75 -13.45
N ILE A 4 -15.84 -17.23 -12.24
CA ILE A 4 -15.76 -15.78 -11.98
C ILE A 4 -14.34 -15.30 -12.22
N LEU A 5 -13.33 -16.02 -11.74
CA LEU A 5 -11.92 -15.67 -11.95
C LEU A 5 -11.56 -15.62 -13.44
N PHE A 6 -12.13 -16.51 -14.26
CA PHE A 6 -11.93 -16.53 -15.70
C PHE A 6 -12.58 -15.34 -16.42
N ILE A 7 -13.79 -14.94 -15.99
CA ILE A 7 -14.58 -13.87 -16.63
C ILE A 7 -14.20 -12.48 -16.11
N SER A 8 -13.67 -12.38 -14.89
CA SER A 8 -13.46 -11.11 -14.21
C SER A 8 -12.57 -10.11 -14.95
N PRO A 9 -11.46 -10.47 -15.61
CA PRO A 9 -10.68 -9.49 -16.38
C PRO A 9 -11.35 -9.11 -17.71
N LEU A 10 -12.32 -9.88 -18.20
CA LEU A 10 -12.85 -9.79 -19.56
C LEU A 10 -13.56 -8.46 -19.81
N ALA A 11 -14.47 -8.07 -18.92
CA ALA A 11 -15.27 -6.86 -19.10
C ALA A 11 -14.41 -5.60 -19.23
N ALA A 12 -13.45 -5.41 -18.32
CA ALA A 12 -12.58 -4.26 -18.36
C ALA A 12 -11.59 -4.32 -19.54
N SER A 13 -11.02 -5.49 -19.85
CA SER A 13 -10.12 -5.65 -21.00
C SER A 13 -10.82 -5.35 -22.32
N LEU A 14 -12.06 -5.82 -22.50
CA LEU A 14 -12.90 -5.47 -23.64
C LEU A 14 -13.19 -3.97 -23.69
N ALA A 15 -13.54 -3.35 -22.56
CA ALA A 15 -13.82 -1.91 -22.52
C ALA A 15 -12.60 -1.09 -22.98
N PHE A 16 -11.40 -1.40 -22.47
CA PHE A 16 -10.18 -0.68 -22.81
C PHE A 16 -9.74 -0.95 -24.25
N VAL A 17 -9.62 -2.22 -24.68
CA VAL A 17 -9.21 -2.57 -26.05
C VAL A 17 -10.24 -2.06 -27.07
N GLY A 18 -11.53 -2.04 -26.70
CA GLY A 18 -12.63 -1.49 -27.48
C GLY A 18 -12.46 -0.02 -27.85
N LEU A 19 -11.69 0.77 -27.08
CA LEU A 19 -11.38 2.17 -27.42
C LEU A 19 -10.64 2.27 -28.76
N ALA A 20 -9.89 1.25 -29.15
CA ALA A 20 -9.24 1.20 -30.45
C ALA A 20 -10.26 1.26 -31.61
N LEU A 21 -11.49 0.76 -31.43
CA LEU A 21 -12.53 0.73 -32.46
C LEU A 21 -12.96 2.13 -32.93
N PHE A 22 -12.63 3.20 -32.19
CA PHE A 22 -12.86 4.58 -32.62
C PHE A 22 -11.84 5.06 -33.67
N ALA A 23 -10.69 4.40 -33.79
CA ALA A 23 -9.71 4.70 -34.81
C ALA A 23 -10.01 3.97 -36.13
N THR A 24 -9.45 4.49 -37.22
CA THR A 24 -9.65 3.97 -38.58
C THR A 24 -8.37 3.41 -39.17
N GLY A 25 -8.51 2.44 -40.09
CA GLY A 25 -7.39 1.85 -40.81
C GLY A 25 -6.39 1.13 -39.91
N GLU A 26 -5.13 1.06 -40.35
CA GLU A 26 -4.05 0.36 -39.62
C GLU A 26 -3.78 0.94 -38.22
N LYS A 27 -4.05 2.25 -38.02
CA LYS A 27 -3.88 2.93 -36.72
C LYS A 27 -4.68 2.25 -35.61
N ARG A 28 -5.85 1.70 -35.91
CA ARG A 28 -6.66 0.92 -34.96
C ARG A 28 -5.86 -0.21 -34.32
N ASN A 29 -5.16 -0.98 -35.14
CA ASN A 29 -4.48 -2.18 -34.66
C ASN A 29 -3.24 -1.81 -33.82
N TYR A 30 -2.53 -0.73 -34.18
CA TYR A 30 -1.45 -0.18 -33.37
C TYR A 30 -1.97 0.38 -32.03
N ILE A 31 -3.12 1.06 -32.02
CA ILE A 31 -3.75 1.55 -30.78
C ILE A 31 -4.18 0.38 -29.90
N ALA A 32 -4.79 -0.66 -30.46
CA ALA A 32 -5.16 -1.86 -29.70
C ALA A 32 -3.93 -2.54 -29.07
N LEU A 33 -2.83 -2.66 -29.83
CA LEU A 33 -1.58 -3.23 -29.33
C LEU A 33 -0.95 -2.35 -28.24
N CYS A 34 -1.00 -1.01 -28.40
CA CYS A 34 -0.53 -0.06 -27.40
C CYS A 34 -1.34 -0.18 -26.09
N ILE A 35 -2.67 -0.26 -26.20
CA ILE A 35 -3.54 -0.47 -25.04
C ILE A 35 -3.22 -1.81 -24.37
N ASN A 36 -3.07 -2.89 -25.13
CA ASN A 36 -2.70 -4.20 -24.57
C ASN A 36 -1.36 -4.12 -23.84
N PHE A 37 -0.36 -3.46 -24.42
CA PHE A 37 0.95 -3.26 -23.78
C PHE A 37 0.85 -2.49 -22.46
N LEU A 38 0.06 -1.41 -22.41
CA LEU A 38 -0.17 -0.64 -21.18
C LEU A 38 -0.90 -1.47 -20.12
N LEU A 39 -1.92 -2.23 -20.51
CA LEU A 39 -2.64 -3.14 -19.62
C LEU A 39 -1.68 -4.21 -19.06
N THR A 40 -0.83 -4.81 -19.89
CA THR A 40 0.20 -5.77 -19.45
C THR A 40 1.20 -5.15 -18.47
N ILE A 41 1.63 -3.89 -18.68
CA ILE A 41 2.48 -3.18 -17.71
C ILE A 41 1.76 -3.04 -16.36
N VAL A 42 0.49 -2.62 -16.37
CA VAL A 42 -0.31 -2.49 -15.14
C VAL A 42 -0.49 -3.84 -14.45
N LEU A 43 -0.72 -4.91 -15.20
CA LEU A 43 -0.82 -6.27 -14.69
C LEU A 43 0.48 -6.71 -14.03
N VAL A 44 1.60 -6.61 -14.74
CA VAL A 44 2.93 -6.99 -14.23
C VAL A 44 3.30 -6.18 -13.00
N GLY A 45 3.08 -4.86 -13.03
CA GLY A 45 3.29 -3.98 -11.88
C GLY A 45 2.50 -4.43 -10.65
N ASN A 46 1.24 -4.81 -10.82
CA ASN A 46 0.42 -5.33 -9.72
C ASN A 46 0.84 -6.72 -9.24
N VAL A 47 1.29 -7.61 -10.12
CA VAL A 47 1.81 -8.93 -9.73
C VAL A 47 3.05 -8.76 -8.85
N MET A 48 4.02 -7.96 -9.31
CA MET A 48 5.24 -7.69 -8.53
C MET A 48 4.91 -7.00 -7.19
N PHE A 49 3.99 -6.04 -7.21
CA PHE A 49 3.56 -5.37 -5.99
C PHE A 49 2.85 -6.32 -5.03
N TYR A 50 2.02 -7.23 -5.54
CA TYR A 50 1.33 -8.23 -4.72
C TYR A 50 2.28 -9.21 -4.06
N ASP A 51 3.32 -9.68 -4.76
CA ASP A 51 4.33 -10.58 -4.20
C ASP A 51 5.08 -9.94 -3.02
N PHE A 52 5.28 -8.61 -3.04
CA PHE A 52 5.94 -7.88 -1.95
C PHE A 52 4.98 -7.44 -0.84
N TYR A 53 3.83 -6.85 -1.20
CA TYR A 53 2.93 -6.19 -0.24
C TYR A 53 1.76 -7.08 0.22
N ASN A 54 1.52 -8.23 -0.43
CA ASN A 54 0.31 -9.04 -0.34
C ASN A 54 -0.98 -8.27 -0.65
N ASP A 55 -0.88 -7.32 -1.58
CA ASP A 55 -1.94 -6.36 -1.88
C ASP A 55 -1.81 -5.80 -3.30
N PHE A 56 -2.80 -5.02 -3.75
CA PHE A 56 -2.82 -4.43 -5.09
C PHE A 56 -2.43 -2.95 -5.07
N VAL A 57 -1.83 -2.49 -6.17
CA VAL A 57 -1.43 -1.08 -6.34
C VAL A 57 -2.67 -0.21 -6.32
N THR A 58 -2.65 0.80 -5.45
CA THR A 58 -3.67 1.86 -5.38
C THR A 58 -3.05 3.17 -5.89
N LEU A 59 -3.87 4.10 -6.36
CA LEU A 59 -3.41 5.40 -6.86
C LEU A 59 -2.59 6.18 -5.84
N PRO A 60 -2.93 6.23 -4.54
CA PRO A 60 -2.07 6.86 -3.52
C PRO A 60 -0.65 6.29 -3.45
N VAL A 61 -0.47 4.99 -3.70
CA VAL A 61 0.85 4.34 -3.68
C VAL A 61 1.75 4.88 -4.78
N LEU A 62 1.19 5.26 -5.94
CA LEU A 62 1.97 5.87 -7.03
C LEU A 62 2.57 7.22 -6.63
N GLY A 63 2.02 7.88 -5.61
CA GLY A 63 2.57 9.11 -5.04
C GLY A 63 3.78 8.90 -4.11
N GLN A 64 4.08 7.66 -3.71
CA GLN A 64 5.15 7.33 -2.75
C GLN A 64 6.52 7.21 -3.42
N THR A 65 6.86 8.17 -4.27
CA THR A 65 8.02 8.11 -5.18
C THR A 65 9.37 8.03 -4.46
N SER A 66 9.51 8.64 -3.27
CA SER A 66 10.74 8.55 -2.46
C SER A 66 11.04 7.12 -2.01
N ASN A 67 10.01 6.27 -1.88
CA ASN A 67 10.19 4.89 -1.50
C ASN A 67 10.65 4.01 -2.67
N PHE A 68 10.33 4.37 -3.92
CA PHE A 68 10.60 3.53 -5.09
C PHE A 68 12.09 3.28 -5.34
N GLY A 69 12.95 4.25 -5.03
CA GLY A 69 14.40 4.08 -5.19
C GLY A 69 14.97 3.00 -4.28
N GLN A 70 14.53 2.97 -3.01
CA GLN A 70 15.05 2.03 -2.01
C GLN A 70 14.36 0.65 -2.11
N LEU A 71 13.04 0.63 -2.34
CA LEU A 71 12.28 -0.60 -2.59
C LEU A 71 12.60 -1.26 -3.93
N GLY A 72 13.06 -0.49 -4.92
CA GLY A 72 13.29 -0.95 -6.29
C GLY A 72 14.30 -2.11 -6.37
N GLY A 73 15.30 -2.13 -5.48
CA GLY A 73 16.26 -3.23 -5.39
C GLY A 73 15.59 -4.57 -5.06
N SER A 74 14.67 -4.59 -4.10
CA SER A 74 13.92 -5.79 -3.71
C SER A 74 12.95 -6.24 -4.80
N ILE A 75 12.41 -5.32 -5.59
CA ILE A 75 11.52 -5.66 -6.72
C ILE A 75 12.29 -6.42 -7.82
N ILE A 76 13.57 -6.10 -8.04
CA ILE A 76 14.41 -6.81 -9.01
C ILE A 76 14.59 -8.29 -8.63
N GLU A 77 14.68 -8.61 -7.34
CA GLU A 77 14.82 -9.99 -6.85
C GLU A 77 13.58 -10.86 -7.10
N ILE A 78 12.41 -10.23 -7.24
CA ILE A 78 11.12 -10.89 -7.53
C ILE A 78 10.95 -11.16 -9.04
N LEU A 79 11.80 -10.55 -9.89
CA LEU A 79 11.70 -10.73 -11.33
C LEU A 79 11.92 -12.19 -11.73
N ASN A 80 10.93 -12.77 -12.41
CA ASN A 80 11.00 -14.14 -12.90
C ASN A 80 10.58 -14.23 -14.38
N TYR A 81 10.87 -15.38 -15.00
CA TYR A 81 10.59 -15.60 -16.43
C TYR A 81 9.10 -15.47 -16.80
N LYS A 82 8.16 -15.65 -15.85
CA LYS A 82 6.72 -15.48 -16.11
C LYS A 82 6.37 -14.04 -16.45
N ILE A 83 7.11 -13.07 -15.90
CA ILE A 83 6.95 -11.65 -16.27
C ILE A 83 7.30 -11.44 -17.73
N ILE A 84 8.38 -12.05 -18.23
CA ILE A 84 8.75 -11.99 -19.65
C ILE A 84 7.68 -12.66 -20.52
N LEU A 85 7.16 -13.81 -20.07
CA LEU A 85 6.09 -14.51 -20.78
C LEU A 85 4.81 -13.67 -20.92
N ALA A 86 4.52 -12.78 -19.97
CA ALA A 86 3.36 -11.89 -20.04
C ALA A 86 3.40 -10.90 -21.22
N PHE A 87 4.56 -10.68 -21.84
CA PHE A 87 4.71 -9.79 -23.00
C PHE A 87 4.84 -10.54 -24.35
N VAL A 88 4.81 -11.88 -24.34
CA VAL A 88 5.01 -12.67 -25.57
C VAL A 88 3.90 -12.43 -26.60
N ASP A 89 2.67 -12.26 -26.14
CA ASP A 89 1.52 -11.93 -27.00
C ASP A 89 1.70 -10.58 -27.70
N ILE A 90 2.25 -9.57 -27.00
CA ILE A 90 2.58 -8.25 -27.57
C ILE A 90 3.58 -8.39 -28.72
N VAL A 91 4.66 -9.15 -28.51
CA VAL A 91 5.68 -9.38 -29.54
C VAL A 91 5.08 -10.14 -30.72
N PHE A 92 4.29 -11.17 -30.44
CA PHE A 92 3.60 -11.96 -31.46
C PHE A 92 2.65 -11.10 -32.31
N PHE A 93 1.79 -10.30 -31.68
CA PHE A 93 0.88 -9.40 -32.39
C PHE A 93 1.63 -8.31 -33.16
N PHE A 94 2.73 -7.77 -32.62
CA PHE A 94 3.59 -6.83 -33.34
C PHE A 94 4.16 -7.43 -34.63
N ILE A 95 4.69 -8.66 -34.56
CA ILE A 95 5.20 -9.39 -35.74
C ILE A 95 4.06 -9.62 -36.75
N LEU A 96 2.88 -10.01 -36.29
CA LEU A 96 1.71 -10.19 -37.16
C LEU A 96 1.33 -8.88 -37.85
N LEU A 97 1.33 -7.74 -37.16
CA LEU A 97 1.02 -6.44 -37.76
C LEU A 97 2.03 -6.07 -38.86
N LYS A 98 3.32 -6.33 -38.65
CA LYS A 98 4.37 -6.07 -39.65
C LYS A 98 4.27 -7.00 -40.87
N LYS A 99 3.86 -8.26 -40.67
CA LYS A 99 3.74 -9.26 -41.76
C LYS A 99 2.43 -9.18 -42.54
N LYS A 100 1.38 -8.53 -42.00
CA LYS A 100 0.01 -8.54 -42.55
C LYS A 100 -0.43 -7.31 -43.36
N SER A 101 0.47 -6.48 -43.89
CA SER A 101 0.06 -5.44 -44.87
C SER A 101 -0.67 -6.01 -46.11
N LEU A 102 -0.77 -7.35 -46.24
CA LEU A 102 -1.28 -8.07 -47.41
C LEU A 102 -2.56 -8.92 -47.21
N VAL A 103 -3.14 -9.09 -46.00
CA VAL A 103 -4.21 -10.12 -45.81
C VAL A 103 -5.54 -9.63 -45.20
N PHE A 104 -5.57 -8.58 -44.36
CA PHE A 104 -6.82 -8.14 -43.71
C PHE A 104 -7.05 -6.64 -43.92
N LYS A 105 -8.05 -6.28 -44.74
CA LYS A 105 -8.47 -4.89 -44.88
C LYS A 105 -9.07 -4.42 -43.56
N THR A 106 -8.45 -3.39 -42.96
CA THR A 106 -8.89 -2.83 -41.68
C THR A 106 -9.96 -1.76 -41.97
N GLU A 107 -11.19 -2.20 -42.27
CA GLU A 107 -12.29 -1.30 -42.57
C GLU A 107 -12.79 -0.54 -41.32
N ARG A 108 -13.44 0.60 -41.57
CA ARG A 108 -14.04 1.41 -40.51
C ARG A 108 -15.18 0.62 -39.88
N VAL A 109 -15.10 0.44 -38.55
CA VAL A 109 -16.18 -0.17 -37.78
C VAL A 109 -17.36 0.78 -37.74
N THR A 110 -18.55 0.28 -38.09
CA THR A 110 -19.77 1.11 -38.13
C THR A 110 -20.15 1.59 -36.72
N HIS A 111 -20.92 2.68 -36.64
CA HIS A 111 -21.43 3.16 -35.35
C HIS A 111 -22.26 2.07 -34.63
N SER A 112 -23.13 1.37 -35.35
CA SER A 112 -23.98 0.31 -34.80
C SER A 112 -23.16 -0.85 -34.22
N THR A 113 -22.08 -1.26 -34.89
CA THR A 113 -21.20 -2.31 -34.39
C THR A 113 -20.45 -1.88 -33.13
N ARG A 114 -19.97 -0.63 -33.07
CA ARG A 114 -19.32 -0.09 -31.86
C ARG A 114 -20.31 -0.01 -30.69
N LEU A 115 -21.51 0.50 -30.93
CA LEU A 115 -22.56 0.57 -29.92
C LEU A 115 -22.88 -0.82 -29.38
N LEU A 116 -23.09 -1.80 -30.26
CA LEU A 116 -23.34 -3.19 -29.87
C LEU A 116 -22.18 -3.77 -29.05
N TYR A 117 -20.93 -3.52 -29.46
CA TYR A 117 -19.75 -3.97 -28.73
C TYR A 117 -19.71 -3.44 -27.29
N PHE A 118 -19.93 -2.14 -27.09
CA PHE A 118 -19.93 -1.55 -25.75
C PHE A 118 -21.15 -1.98 -24.93
N LEU A 119 -22.33 -2.14 -25.54
CA LEU A 119 -23.52 -2.68 -24.86
C LEU A 119 -23.27 -4.12 -24.37
N LEU A 120 -22.65 -4.97 -25.19
CA LEU A 120 -22.28 -6.33 -24.78
C LEU A 120 -21.22 -6.29 -23.67
N THR A 121 -20.24 -5.41 -23.76
CA THR A 121 -19.21 -5.24 -22.73
C THR A 121 -19.82 -4.83 -21.39
N ILE A 122 -20.78 -3.90 -21.39
CA ILE A 122 -21.55 -3.49 -20.22
C ILE A 122 -22.38 -4.68 -19.69
N GLY A 123 -23.01 -5.45 -20.58
CA GLY A 123 -23.74 -6.66 -20.21
C GLY A 123 -22.85 -7.69 -19.50
N VAL A 124 -21.65 -7.95 -20.04
CA VAL A 124 -20.65 -8.84 -19.41
C VAL A 124 -20.21 -8.30 -18.05
N PHE A 125 -19.98 -6.98 -17.94
CA PHE A 125 -19.64 -6.35 -16.66
C PHE A 125 -20.72 -6.57 -15.61
N PHE A 126 -21.99 -6.29 -15.92
CA PHE A 126 -23.10 -6.46 -14.97
C PHE A 126 -23.38 -7.93 -14.65
N ALA A 127 -23.22 -8.83 -15.62
CA ALA A 127 -23.30 -10.26 -15.35
C ALA A 127 -22.20 -10.71 -14.38
N ASN A 128 -20.96 -10.26 -14.59
CA ASN A 128 -19.86 -10.56 -13.68
C ASN A 128 -20.08 -9.93 -12.29
N LEU A 129 -20.53 -8.68 -12.22
CA LEU A 129 -20.85 -8.00 -10.96
C LEU A 129 -21.97 -8.72 -10.19
N HIS A 130 -23.01 -9.17 -10.88
CA HIS A 130 -24.09 -9.94 -10.26
C HIS A 130 -23.59 -11.27 -9.67
N LEU A 131 -22.72 -11.98 -10.40
CA LEU A 131 -22.10 -13.21 -9.90
C LEU A 131 -21.18 -12.93 -8.70
N ALA A 132 -20.41 -11.84 -8.76
CA ALA A 132 -19.52 -11.38 -7.70
C ALA A 132 -20.28 -11.04 -6.41
N GLU A 133 -21.36 -10.26 -6.49
CA GLU A 133 -22.19 -9.90 -5.32
C GLU A 133 -22.91 -11.11 -4.72
N LYS A 134 -23.23 -12.13 -5.53
CA LYS A 134 -23.78 -13.40 -5.04
C LYS A 134 -22.73 -14.22 -4.27
N GLU A 135 -21.48 -14.24 -4.73
CA GLU A 135 -20.38 -14.94 -4.03
C GLU A 135 -19.93 -14.18 -2.78
N ARG A 136 -19.87 -12.85 -2.84
CA ARG A 136 -19.46 -11.99 -1.74
C ARG A 136 -20.34 -10.73 -1.69
N PRO A 137 -21.38 -10.72 -0.85
CA PRO A 137 -22.24 -9.56 -0.72
C PRO A 137 -21.47 -8.32 -0.27
N GLU A 138 -21.91 -7.16 -0.74
CA GLU A 138 -21.36 -5.84 -0.37
C GLU A 138 -19.92 -5.63 -0.86
N LEU A 139 -19.55 -6.26 -1.98
CA LEU A 139 -18.18 -6.26 -2.48
C LEU A 139 -17.67 -4.83 -2.74
N LEU A 140 -18.50 -3.98 -3.33
CA LEU A 140 -18.14 -2.60 -3.68
C LEU A 140 -18.21 -1.62 -2.50
N THR A 141 -18.76 -2.00 -1.36
CA THR A 141 -18.74 -1.14 -0.15
C THR A 141 -17.54 -1.47 0.74
N ARG A 142 -17.08 -2.72 0.73
CA ARG A 142 -15.91 -3.22 1.48
C ARG A 142 -14.59 -2.93 0.77
N SER A 143 -14.32 -1.64 0.56
CA SER A 143 -13.13 -1.14 -0.16
C SER A 143 -11.76 -1.56 0.41
N PHE A 144 -11.71 -2.10 1.64
CA PHE A 144 -10.49 -2.59 2.27
C PHE A 144 -10.08 -3.99 1.78
N ASP A 145 -11.02 -4.82 1.30
CA ASP A 145 -10.74 -6.19 0.85
C ASP A 145 -10.47 -6.24 -0.66
N ARG A 146 -9.34 -5.66 -1.05
CA ARG A 146 -8.92 -5.57 -2.46
C ARG A 146 -8.68 -6.92 -3.10
N VAL A 147 -8.20 -7.90 -2.33
CA VAL A 147 -7.97 -9.26 -2.83
C VAL A 147 -9.26 -9.86 -3.33
N MET A 148 -10.35 -9.71 -2.58
CA MET A 148 -11.64 -10.22 -2.99
C MET A 148 -12.24 -9.42 -4.14
N LEU A 149 -12.04 -8.10 -4.17
CA LEU A 149 -12.48 -7.27 -5.30
C LEU A 149 -11.79 -7.69 -6.60
N VAL A 150 -10.46 -7.85 -6.59
CA VAL A 150 -9.71 -8.26 -7.79
C VAL A 150 -10.06 -9.69 -8.22
N LYS A 151 -10.20 -10.63 -7.27
CA LYS A 151 -10.61 -12.01 -7.58
C LYS A 151 -11.96 -12.07 -8.29
N ASN A 152 -12.90 -11.22 -7.89
CA ASN A 152 -14.28 -11.26 -8.40
C ASN A 152 -14.53 -10.34 -9.61
N LEU A 153 -13.91 -9.16 -9.65
CA LEU A 153 -14.18 -8.13 -10.67
C LEU A 153 -13.00 -7.84 -11.59
N GLY A 154 -11.82 -8.39 -11.30
CA GLY A 154 -10.62 -8.25 -12.11
C GLY A 154 -9.81 -7.01 -11.77
N LEU A 155 -8.52 -7.07 -12.11
CA LEU A 155 -7.54 -6.04 -11.76
C LEU A 155 -7.88 -4.66 -12.34
N TYR A 156 -8.26 -4.58 -13.61
CA TYR A 156 -8.51 -3.29 -14.24
C TYR A 156 -9.79 -2.62 -13.73
N THR A 157 -10.81 -3.42 -13.36
CA THR A 157 -11.99 -2.91 -12.65
C THR A 157 -11.60 -2.35 -11.29
N HIS A 158 -10.72 -3.03 -10.55
CA HIS A 158 -10.14 -2.50 -9.31
C HIS A 158 -9.47 -1.14 -9.53
N GLN A 159 -8.63 -0.99 -10.56
CA GLN A 159 -7.95 0.29 -10.84
C GLN A 159 -8.94 1.43 -11.14
N VAL A 160 -10.02 1.14 -11.87
CA VAL A 160 -11.08 2.14 -12.11
C VAL A 160 -11.85 2.47 -10.84
N TYR A 161 -12.17 1.46 -10.03
CA TYR A 161 -12.82 1.66 -8.73
C TYR A 161 -11.94 2.48 -7.77
N ASP A 162 -10.65 2.20 -7.74
CA ASP A 162 -9.63 2.91 -6.96
C ASP A 162 -9.58 4.42 -7.32
N LEU A 163 -9.71 4.75 -8.63
CA LEU A 163 -9.85 6.12 -9.11
C LEU A 163 -11.10 6.81 -8.55
N THR A 164 -12.25 6.12 -8.54
CA THR A 164 -13.48 6.70 -7.98
C THR A 164 -13.34 6.97 -6.48
N LEU A 165 -12.66 6.09 -5.75
CA LEU A 165 -12.40 6.30 -4.33
C LEU A 165 -11.44 7.47 -4.11
N GLN A 166 -10.43 7.64 -4.96
CA GLN A 166 -9.50 8.77 -4.89
C GLN A 166 -10.22 10.11 -5.09
N VAL A 167 -11.11 10.19 -6.08
CA VAL A 167 -11.95 11.37 -6.32
C VAL A 167 -12.86 11.64 -5.11
N LYS A 168 -13.50 10.59 -4.57
CA LYS A 168 -14.36 10.71 -3.39
C LYS A 168 -13.59 11.23 -2.16
N ALA A 169 -12.39 10.71 -1.91
CA ALA A 169 -11.56 11.14 -0.79
C ALA A 169 -11.19 12.64 -0.90
N GLY A 170 -10.81 13.09 -2.11
CA GLY A 170 -10.56 14.51 -2.36
C GLY A 170 -11.77 15.39 -2.09
N SER A 171 -12.96 14.99 -2.56
CA SER A 171 -14.21 15.72 -2.30
C SER A 171 -14.60 15.72 -0.83
N GLN A 172 -14.40 14.61 -0.10
CA GLN A 172 -14.71 14.54 1.33
C GLN A 172 -13.85 15.49 2.16
N LYS A 173 -12.56 15.62 1.82
CA LYS A 173 -11.66 16.59 2.46
C LYS A 173 -12.11 18.03 2.21
N ALA A 174 -12.53 18.34 0.99
CA ALA A 174 -13.01 19.68 0.62
C ALA A 174 -14.37 20.05 1.25
N LEU A 175 -15.19 19.05 1.58
CA LEU A 175 -16.54 19.21 2.14
C LEU A 175 -16.61 18.85 3.64
N ALA A 176 -15.46 18.73 4.31
CA ALA A 176 -15.41 18.42 5.73
C ALA A 176 -16.00 19.56 6.56
N ASP A 177 -16.80 19.21 7.58
CA ASP A 177 -17.48 20.16 8.47
C ASP A 177 -17.24 19.75 9.93
N SER A 178 -17.27 20.74 10.83
CA SER A 178 -16.98 20.58 12.26
C SER A 178 -17.99 19.70 12.99
N SER A 179 -19.21 19.56 12.47
CA SER A 179 -20.24 18.67 13.02
C SER A 179 -19.80 17.21 13.18
N LYS A 180 -18.92 16.72 12.29
CA LYS A 180 -18.37 15.35 12.36
C LYS A 180 -17.37 15.15 13.50
N LEU A 181 -16.72 16.23 13.96
CA LEU A 181 -15.79 16.17 15.07
C LEU A 181 -16.54 15.86 16.37
N GLN A 182 -17.69 16.49 16.59
CA GLN A 182 -18.50 16.28 17.78
C GLN A 182 -18.98 14.83 17.92
N GLU A 183 -19.39 14.20 16.82
CA GLU A 183 -19.79 12.79 16.79
C GLU A 183 -18.61 11.89 17.19
N THR A 184 -17.43 12.16 16.65
CA THR A 184 -16.19 11.41 16.95
C THR A 184 -15.80 11.55 18.42
N GLU A 185 -15.83 12.77 18.97
CA GLU A 185 -15.54 13.02 20.38
C GLU A 185 -16.50 12.27 21.31
N ASN A 186 -17.80 12.26 20.98
CA ASN A 186 -18.80 11.54 21.76
C ASN A 186 -18.54 10.03 21.76
N TYR A 187 -18.17 9.47 20.60
CA TYR A 187 -17.80 8.06 20.49
C TYR A 187 -16.58 7.72 21.35
N VAL A 188 -15.50 8.53 21.28
CA VAL A 188 -14.28 8.31 22.08
C VAL A 188 -14.59 8.38 23.57
N LYS A 189 -15.32 9.41 24.02
CA LYS A 189 -15.72 9.58 25.43
C LYS A 189 -16.57 8.42 25.94
N ALA A 190 -17.50 7.91 25.12
CA ALA A 190 -18.37 6.80 25.50
C ALA A 190 -17.63 5.45 25.63
N ASN A 191 -16.49 5.29 24.96
CA ASN A 191 -15.69 4.06 24.95
C ASN A 191 -14.39 4.15 25.76
N GLN A 192 -14.16 5.26 26.47
CA GLN A 192 -12.96 5.45 27.27
C GLN A 192 -12.94 4.51 28.48
N SER A 193 -11.84 3.78 28.66
CA SER A 193 -11.62 2.96 29.86
C SER A 193 -10.93 3.77 30.96
N GLU A 194 -11.30 3.49 32.21
CA GLU A 194 -10.64 4.10 33.37
C GLU A 194 -9.23 3.52 33.57
N PRO A 195 -8.23 4.35 33.92
CA PRO A 195 -6.88 3.86 34.22
C PRO A 195 -6.88 2.88 35.41
N ASN A 196 -6.05 1.84 35.34
CA ASN A 196 -5.84 0.94 36.46
C ASN A 196 -5.16 1.71 37.62
N PRO A 197 -5.78 1.81 38.82
CA PRO A 197 -5.25 2.60 39.93
C PRO A 197 -3.85 2.19 40.40
N ASN A 198 -3.48 0.92 40.24
CA ASN A 198 -2.16 0.41 40.63
C ASN A 198 -1.06 0.78 39.63
N MET A 199 -1.43 1.11 38.39
CA MET A 199 -0.47 1.41 37.30
C MET A 199 -0.43 2.90 36.97
N PHE A 200 -1.50 3.64 37.27
CA PHE A 200 -1.61 5.05 36.93
C PHE A 200 -0.49 5.87 37.58
N GLY A 201 0.36 6.46 36.75
CA GLY A 201 1.47 7.32 37.21
C GLY A 201 2.71 6.57 37.74
N ALA A 202 2.75 5.23 37.70
CA ALA A 202 3.89 4.44 38.22
C ALA A 202 5.24 4.79 37.57
N ALA A 203 5.22 5.30 36.32
CA ALA A 203 6.40 5.71 35.57
C ALA A 203 6.51 7.24 35.35
N LYS A 204 5.80 8.07 36.13
CA LYS A 204 5.83 9.54 35.97
C LYS A 204 7.26 10.08 36.11
N GLY A 205 7.67 10.91 35.16
CA GLY A 205 9.00 11.55 35.14
C GLY A 205 10.14 10.65 34.66
N LYS A 206 9.86 9.40 34.25
CA LYS A 206 10.85 8.52 33.62
C LYS A 206 10.96 8.83 32.13
N ASN A 207 12.13 8.56 31.54
CA ASN A 207 12.33 8.56 30.10
C ASN A 207 11.50 7.44 29.44
N VAL A 208 11.05 7.68 28.22
CA VAL A 208 10.36 6.69 27.39
C VAL A 208 11.25 6.41 26.18
N ILE A 209 11.59 5.14 25.96
CA ILE A 209 12.36 4.69 24.81
C ILE A 209 11.50 3.66 24.09
N VAL A 210 11.20 3.92 22.82
CA VAL A 210 10.45 3.01 21.95
C VAL A 210 11.42 2.42 20.94
N VAL A 211 11.50 1.09 20.89
CA VAL A 211 12.35 0.37 19.93
C VAL A 211 11.46 -0.41 18.98
N THR A 212 11.45 -0.01 17.72
CA THR A 212 10.75 -0.74 16.65
C THR A 212 11.62 -1.88 16.15
N LEU A 213 11.17 -3.11 16.33
CA LEU A 213 11.82 -4.30 15.78
C LEU A 213 11.26 -4.56 14.38
N GLU A 214 11.99 -4.12 13.36
CA GLU A 214 11.55 -4.17 11.96
C GLU A 214 11.22 -5.61 11.53
N SER A 215 10.01 -5.81 11.02
CA SER A 215 9.51 -7.08 10.49
C SER A 215 9.58 -8.30 11.43
N LEU A 216 9.74 -8.11 12.74
CA LEU A 216 9.76 -9.20 13.71
C LEU A 216 8.34 -9.75 13.95
N GLN A 217 8.20 -11.08 13.97
CA GLN A 217 6.96 -11.76 14.34
C GLN A 217 7.18 -12.68 15.55
N THR A 218 6.16 -12.81 16.40
CA THR A 218 6.25 -13.49 17.70
C THR A 218 6.55 -14.98 17.60
N PHE A 219 6.36 -15.63 16.45
CA PHE A 219 6.73 -17.04 16.27
C PHE A 219 8.25 -17.29 16.36
N LEU A 220 9.07 -16.23 16.28
CA LEU A 220 10.53 -16.29 16.44
C LEU A 220 10.96 -16.29 17.92
N ILE A 221 10.06 -15.90 18.83
CA ILE A 221 10.30 -15.95 20.27
C ILE A 221 10.32 -17.43 20.70
N GLY A 222 11.40 -17.86 21.35
CA GLY A 222 11.64 -19.25 21.73
C GLY A 222 11.94 -20.19 20.55
N ALA A 223 11.99 -19.68 19.31
CA ALA A 223 12.32 -20.50 18.15
C ALA A 223 13.82 -20.85 18.15
N SER A 224 14.12 -22.06 17.65
CA SER A 224 15.49 -22.51 17.41
C SER A 224 15.65 -23.06 16.00
N VAL A 225 16.78 -22.75 15.36
CA VAL A 225 17.17 -23.29 14.06
C VAL A 225 18.51 -24.00 14.23
N ASN A 226 18.58 -25.28 13.84
CA ASN A 226 19.78 -26.11 14.01
C ASN A 226 20.32 -26.15 15.45
N GLY A 227 19.42 -26.09 16.45
CA GLY A 227 19.77 -26.11 17.86
C GLY A 227 20.29 -24.78 18.42
N GLN A 228 20.21 -23.68 17.66
CA GLN A 228 20.54 -22.34 18.13
C GLN A 228 19.27 -21.49 18.22
N GLU A 229 19.10 -20.79 19.34
CA GLU A 229 18.00 -19.85 19.51
C GLU A 229 18.11 -18.69 18.53
N VAL A 230 16.98 -18.29 17.94
CA VAL A 230 16.96 -17.20 16.96
C VAL A 230 17.06 -15.82 17.65
N THR A 231 16.43 -15.65 18.81
CA THR A 231 16.33 -14.38 19.53
C THR A 231 16.69 -14.50 21.02
N PRO A 232 17.89 -15.02 21.38
CA PRO A 232 18.22 -15.40 22.75
C PRO A 232 18.08 -14.25 23.77
N PHE A 233 18.51 -13.03 23.40
CA PHE A 233 18.33 -11.85 24.26
C PHE A 233 16.86 -11.51 24.51
N LEU A 234 16.00 -11.56 23.48
CA LEU A 234 14.57 -11.26 23.65
C LEU A 234 13.88 -12.35 24.49
N ASN A 235 14.26 -13.62 24.30
CA ASN A 235 13.75 -14.74 25.10
C ASN A 235 14.03 -14.53 26.60
N GLU A 236 15.23 -14.05 26.94
CA GLU A 236 15.61 -13.74 28.32
C GLU A 236 14.88 -12.50 28.83
N PHE A 237 14.90 -11.41 28.06
CA PHE A 237 14.36 -10.10 28.43
C PHE A 237 12.85 -10.13 28.73
N ILE A 238 12.09 -11.03 28.10
CA ILE A 238 10.67 -11.24 28.37
C ILE A 238 10.41 -11.62 29.83
N ASN A 239 11.31 -12.35 30.49
CA ASN A 239 11.13 -12.77 31.88
C ASN A 239 11.20 -11.60 32.88
N GLU A 240 11.77 -10.47 32.45
CA GLU A 240 11.90 -9.24 33.23
C GLU A 240 10.91 -8.14 32.78
N SER A 241 10.03 -8.46 31.83
CA SER A 241 9.21 -7.48 31.12
C SER A 241 7.71 -7.82 31.15
N TYR A 242 6.89 -6.81 30.86
CA TYR A 242 5.50 -7.05 30.47
C TYR A 242 5.46 -7.49 29.01
N TYR A 243 5.22 -8.78 28.77
CA TYR A 243 5.10 -9.35 27.44
C TYR A 243 3.64 -9.65 27.08
N PHE A 244 3.25 -9.28 25.86
CA PHE A 244 1.91 -9.48 25.33
C PHE A 244 1.99 -10.39 24.10
N ASP A 245 1.73 -11.67 24.29
CA ASP A 245 1.79 -12.72 23.26
C ASP A 245 0.59 -12.68 22.27
N ASN A 246 -0.47 -11.96 22.63
CA ASN A 246 -1.66 -11.72 21.82
C ASN A 246 -1.74 -10.27 21.33
N PHE A 247 -0.61 -9.71 20.89
CA PHE A 247 -0.50 -8.39 20.30
C PHE A 247 -0.38 -8.47 18.77
N PHE A 248 -1.15 -7.66 18.05
CA PHE A 248 -1.22 -7.70 16.58
C PHE A 248 -0.97 -6.32 15.99
N HIS A 249 -0.11 -6.24 14.97
CA HIS A 249 0.03 -5.03 14.18
C HIS A 249 -1.26 -4.75 13.38
N GLN A 250 -1.55 -3.47 13.14
CA GLN A 250 -2.79 -3.03 12.46
C GLN A 250 -2.49 -2.20 11.19
N THR A 251 -1.33 -2.48 10.57
CA THR A 251 -0.78 -1.73 9.45
C THR A 251 -1.42 -2.10 8.11
N GLY A 252 -1.45 -1.17 7.17
CA GLY A 252 -1.88 -1.37 5.78
C GLY A 252 -0.71 -1.26 4.79
N GLN A 253 -0.91 -0.46 3.74
CA GLN A 253 0.08 -0.26 2.67
C GLN A 253 1.26 0.63 3.11
N GLY A 254 1.15 1.36 4.22
CA GLY A 254 2.24 2.17 4.78
C GLY A 254 3.22 1.38 5.65
N LYS A 255 2.92 0.12 6.00
CA LYS A 255 3.86 -0.79 6.71
C LYS A 255 4.47 -0.13 7.95
N THR A 256 5.78 0.10 7.98
CA THR A 256 6.48 0.74 9.11
C THR A 256 5.88 2.12 9.45
N SER A 257 5.56 2.95 8.45
CA SER A 257 4.98 4.28 8.71
C SER A 257 3.58 4.20 9.33
N ASP A 258 2.81 3.16 8.99
CA ASP A 258 1.50 2.94 9.61
C ASP A 258 1.65 2.52 11.08
N SER A 259 2.68 1.74 11.41
CA SER A 259 2.99 1.36 12.80
C SER A 259 3.39 2.59 13.62
N GLU A 260 4.23 3.45 13.06
CA GLU A 260 4.63 4.72 13.69
C GLU A 260 3.41 5.61 13.93
N PHE A 261 2.52 5.75 12.93
CA PHE A 261 1.28 6.51 13.07
C PHE A 261 0.40 5.98 14.21
N LEU A 262 0.20 4.66 14.28
CA LEU A 262 -0.61 4.02 15.32
C LEU A 262 -0.06 4.30 16.72
N ILE A 263 1.25 4.18 16.90
CA ILE A 263 1.92 4.40 18.20
C ILE A 263 1.78 5.87 18.63
N ASP A 264 1.96 6.80 17.70
CA ASP A 264 1.99 8.22 18.02
C ASP A 264 0.60 8.85 18.15
N THR A 265 -0.43 8.31 17.48
CA THR A 265 -1.75 8.98 17.47
C THR A 265 -2.89 8.13 17.98
N SER A 266 -2.71 6.81 18.16
CA SER A 266 -3.81 5.87 18.45
C SER A 266 -4.94 5.91 17.39
N LEU A 267 -4.62 6.28 16.16
CA LEU A 267 -5.55 6.29 15.03
C LEU A 267 -5.16 5.21 14.04
N TYR A 268 -6.15 4.53 13.47
CA TYR A 268 -5.90 3.58 12.39
C TYR A 268 -5.30 4.29 11.17
N PRO A 269 -4.38 3.63 10.46
CA PRO A 269 -3.93 4.11 9.17
C PRO A 269 -5.05 4.05 8.13
N LEU A 270 -4.80 4.56 6.93
CA LEU A 270 -5.73 4.44 5.82
C LEU A 270 -5.78 3.00 5.32
N ASN A 271 -6.95 2.62 4.81
CA ASN A 271 -7.10 1.34 4.14
C ASN A 271 -6.39 1.27 2.77
N ARG A 272 -5.90 2.40 2.22
CA ARG A 272 -5.26 2.55 0.91
C ARG A 272 -4.16 3.60 0.98
N GLY A 273 -3.00 3.32 0.39
CA GLY A 273 -1.82 4.17 0.49
C GLY A 273 -1.22 4.20 1.89
N ALA A 274 -0.41 5.22 2.14
CA ALA A 274 0.22 5.48 3.42
C ALA A 274 -0.22 6.84 3.94
N VAL A 275 -0.58 6.90 5.23
CA VAL A 275 -0.99 8.16 5.89
C VAL A 275 0.10 9.20 5.79
N PHE A 276 1.36 8.80 5.98
CA PHE A 276 2.49 9.73 5.99
C PHE A 276 2.61 10.56 4.70
N PHE A 277 2.32 9.96 3.54
CA PHE A 277 2.37 10.68 2.26
C PHE A 277 1.12 11.52 1.97
N THR A 278 -0.05 11.05 2.40
CA THR A 278 -1.33 11.67 1.99
C THR A 278 -1.86 12.70 3.00
N HIS A 279 -1.44 12.59 4.26
CA HIS A 279 -1.93 13.37 5.39
C HIS A 279 -0.79 13.95 6.26
N GLY A 280 0.46 13.94 5.80
CA GLY A 280 1.59 14.53 6.55
C GLY A 280 1.49 16.03 6.85
N ASN A 281 0.55 16.75 6.24
CA ASN A 281 0.29 18.17 6.52
C ASN A 281 -1.01 18.40 7.33
N ASN A 282 -1.56 17.36 7.94
CA ASN A 282 -2.69 17.52 8.85
C ASN A 282 -2.22 18.03 10.22
N ASP A 283 -3.15 18.61 10.99
CA ASP A 283 -2.94 18.89 12.40
C ASP A 283 -3.20 17.62 13.22
N TYR A 284 -2.26 17.30 14.12
CA TYR A 284 -2.34 16.16 15.01
C TYR A 284 -2.19 16.61 16.45
N THR A 285 -2.81 15.87 17.37
CA THR A 285 -2.48 15.90 18.80
C THR A 285 -1.89 14.53 19.14
N ALA A 286 -0.58 14.41 18.92
CA ALA A 286 0.12 13.13 19.01
C ALA A 286 0.91 13.00 20.32
N THR A 287 1.26 11.77 20.68
CA THR A 287 2.08 11.41 21.84
C THR A 287 3.32 12.28 22.02
N PRO A 288 4.20 12.50 21.00
CA PRO A 288 5.36 13.37 21.15
C PRO A 288 4.98 14.81 21.53
N GLU A 289 3.96 15.39 20.91
CA GLU A 289 3.48 16.73 21.28
C GLU A 289 2.98 16.77 22.74
N ILE A 290 2.18 15.78 23.15
CA ILE A 290 1.64 15.68 24.52
C ILE A 290 2.79 15.58 25.53
N LEU A 291 3.80 14.75 25.26
CA LEU A 291 4.98 14.60 26.13
C LEU A 291 5.81 15.89 26.20
N ARG A 292 5.97 16.58 25.07
CA ARG A 292 6.66 17.88 25.01
C ARG A 292 5.98 18.94 25.87
N GLN A 293 4.65 18.99 25.87
CA GLN A 293 3.88 19.88 26.76
C GLN A 293 4.12 19.55 28.25
N GLN A 294 4.55 18.34 28.58
CA GLN A 294 4.96 17.92 29.92
C GLN A 294 6.47 18.13 30.20
N GLY A 295 7.20 18.80 29.29
CA GLY A 295 8.62 19.13 29.46
C GLY A 295 9.60 18.06 28.97
N TYR A 296 9.13 17.04 28.25
CA TYR A 296 10.02 16.06 27.63
C TYR A 296 10.62 16.61 26.34
N PHE A 297 11.85 16.22 26.04
CA PHE A 297 12.42 16.34 24.70
C PHE A 297 12.08 15.08 23.89
N THR A 298 11.55 15.26 22.69
CA THR A 298 11.07 14.15 21.86
C THR A 298 11.89 14.02 20.60
N SER A 299 12.37 12.81 20.31
CA SER A 299 13.19 12.59 19.13
C SER A 299 13.04 11.20 18.53
N VAL A 300 13.22 11.12 17.22
CA VAL A 300 13.31 9.88 16.46
C VAL A 300 14.72 9.70 15.94
N PHE A 301 15.21 8.46 15.98
CA PHE A 301 16.48 8.05 15.44
C PHE A 301 16.21 7.04 14.31
N HIS A 302 16.69 7.33 13.10
CA HIS A 302 16.62 6.39 11.99
C HIS A 302 17.63 6.75 10.91
N ALA A 303 18.65 5.91 10.74
CA ALA A 303 19.78 6.14 9.82
C ALA A 303 19.45 5.84 8.35
N ASN A 304 18.37 6.44 7.85
CA ASN A 304 17.94 6.38 6.45
C ASN A 304 17.44 7.75 6.00
N ASN A 305 17.34 7.94 4.68
CA ASN A 305 16.88 9.15 4.03
C ASN A 305 15.62 9.73 4.69
N ALA A 306 15.70 10.98 5.15
CA ALA A 306 14.60 11.62 5.87
C ALA A 306 13.29 11.72 5.07
N THR A 307 13.35 11.70 3.73
CA THR A 307 12.17 11.72 2.85
C THR A 307 11.56 10.34 2.60
N PHE A 308 12.24 9.27 3.02
CA PHE A 308 11.69 7.93 3.01
C PHE A 308 10.48 7.88 3.96
N TRP A 309 9.38 7.30 3.47
CA TRP A 309 8.07 7.40 4.10
C TRP A 309 7.54 8.82 4.34
N ASN A 310 8.13 9.87 3.78
CA ASN A 310 7.74 11.27 4.05
C ASN A 310 7.89 11.68 5.53
N ARG A 311 8.83 11.05 6.26
CA ARG A 311 9.05 11.28 7.71
C ARG A 311 9.45 12.71 8.04
N ASN A 312 10.26 13.35 7.19
CA ASN A 312 10.65 14.75 7.36
C ASN A 312 9.46 15.72 7.47
N ILE A 313 8.33 15.42 6.81
CA ILE A 313 7.10 16.21 6.91
C ILE A 313 6.26 15.70 8.08
N MET A 314 6.00 14.39 8.14
CA MET A 314 5.09 13.82 9.13
C MET A 314 5.57 14.01 10.57
N TYR A 315 6.86 13.79 10.87
CA TYR A 315 7.36 13.97 12.25
C TYR A 315 7.24 15.41 12.74
N SER A 316 7.35 16.39 11.83
CA SER A 316 7.08 17.79 12.17
C SER A 316 5.61 18.00 12.51
N ALA A 317 4.69 17.36 11.79
CA ALA A 317 3.24 17.45 12.05
C ALA A 317 2.81 16.71 13.32
N LEU A 318 3.49 15.61 13.68
CA LEU A 318 3.28 14.91 14.95
C LEU A 318 3.87 15.67 16.15
N GLY A 319 4.77 16.63 15.91
CA GLY A 319 5.32 17.48 16.96
C GLY A 319 6.58 16.97 17.64
N TYR A 320 7.36 16.10 16.97
CA TYR A 320 8.71 15.74 17.43
C TYR A 320 9.64 16.95 17.41
N ASP A 321 10.55 17.03 18.39
CA ASP A 321 11.55 18.10 18.45
C ASP A 321 12.74 17.87 17.51
N ARG A 322 13.17 16.62 17.34
CA ARG A 322 14.29 16.29 16.46
C ARG A 322 14.15 14.93 15.78
N TYR A 323 14.47 14.90 14.49
CA TYR A 323 14.65 13.67 13.73
C TYR A 323 16.12 13.51 13.37
N TYR A 324 16.80 12.57 14.03
CA TYR A 324 18.15 12.14 13.70
C TYR A 324 18.09 11.17 12.51
N ASN A 325 18.43 11.67 11.32
CA ASN A 325 18.33 10.95 10.06
C ASN A 325 19.70 10.53 9.54
N GLU A 326 19.81 10.04 8.30
CA GLU A 326 21.06 9.57 7.71
C GLU A 326 22.25 10.53 7.83
N LEU A 327 21.99 11.85 7.91
CA LEU A 327 23.02 12.88 8.02
C LEU A 327 23.67 12.92 9.40
N ASP A 328 23.01 12.38 10.43
CA ASP A 328 23.54 12.31 11.80
C ASP A 328 24.42 11.05 12.02
N TYR A 329 24.52 10.16 11.03
CA TYR A 329 25.29 8.92 11.13
C TYR A 329 26.45 8.84 10.14
N LYS A 330 27.47 8.06 10.50
CA LYS A 330 28.57 7.68 9.61
C LYS A 330 28.20 6.41 8.86
N ILE A 331 27.73 6.58 7.63
CA ILE A 331 27.36 5.47 6.73
C ILE A 331 28.48 5.23 5.71
N THR A 332 29.00 4.01 5.68
CA THR A 332 30.05 3.56 4.74
C THR A 332 29.48 2.49 3.81
N PRO A 333 30.10 2.19 2.65
CA PRO A 333 29.67 1.09 1.79
C PRO A 333 29.56 -0.26 2.52
N GLU A 334 30.42 -0.50 3.52
CA GLU A 334 30.45 -1.74 4.31
C GLU A 334 29.33 -1.81 5.35
N THR A 335 28.86 -0.65 5.83
CA THR A 335 27.82 -0.53 6.87
C THR A 335 26.43 -0.20 6.32
N ASN A 336 26.32 0.06 5.02
CA ASN A 336 25.05 0.37 4.35
C ASN A 336 24.38 -0.91 3.80
N LEU A 337 23.11 -1.12 4.14
CA LEU A 337 22.27 -2.21 3.64
C LEU A 337 21.21 -1.70 2.66
N ASN A 338 21.57 -0.90 1.63
CA ASN A 338 20.67 -0.28 0.63
C ASN A 338 19.55 0.65 1.17
N TRP A 339 19.06 0.40 2.39
CA TRP A 339 17.94 1.04 3.08
C TRP A 339 18.40 1.78 4.35
N GLY A 340 19.72 1.89 4.55
CA GLY A 340 20.29 2.59 5.69
C GLY A 340 21.44 1.83 6.36
N LEU A 341 21.83 2.35 7.52
CA LEU A 341 22.89 1.78 8.35
C LEU A 341 22.45 0.45 9.00
N LYS A 342 23.38 -0.50 9.11
CA LYS A 342 23.22 -1.73 9.91
C LYS A 342 22.87 -1.43 11.37
N ASP A 343 22.07 -2.31 11.97
CA ASP A 343 21.50 -2.10 13.30
C ASP A 343 22.55 -1.98 14.42
N ILE A 344 23.64 -2.77 14.37
CA ILE A 344 24.70 -2.72 15.39
C ILE A 344 25.34 -1.33 15.39
N GLU A 345 25.81 -0.88 14.23
CA GLU A 345 26.43 0.42 14.06
C GLU A 345 25.45 1.58 14.28
N TYR A 346 24.16 1.37 14.01
CA TYR A 346 23.09 2.32 14.31
C TYR A 346 22.92 2.51 15.83
N PHE A 347 22.80 1.44 16.59
CA PHE A 347 22.67 1.53 18.04
C PHE A 347 23.92 2.13 18.68
N ASP A 348 25.12 1.74 18.24
CA ASP A 348 26.39 2.28 18.75
C ASP A 348 26.55 3.80 18.51
N GLN A 349 25.99 4.33 17.42
CA GLN A 349 26.06 5.76 17.08
C GLN A 349 24.91 6.59 17.66
N SER A 350 23.88 5.95 18.21
CA SER A 350 22.69 6.62 18.75
C SER A 350 22.81 7.01 20.24
N VAL A 351 23.91 6.61 20.91
CA VAL A 351 24.18 6.85 22.34
C VAL A 351 25.23 7.93 22.59
#